data_AF-I0Z9Y4-F1
#
_entry.id   AF-I0Z9Y4-F1
#
_cell.length_a   1.000
_cell.length_b   1.000
_cell.length_c   1.000
_cell.angle_alpha   90.00
_cell.angle_beta   90.00
_cell.angle_gamma   90.00
#
_symmetry.space_group_name_H-M   'P 1'
#
loop_
_entity.id
_entity.type
_entity.pdbx_description
1 polymer ?
#
loop_
_entity_poly.entity_id
_entity_poly.type
_entity_poly.pdbx_seq_one_letter_code
_entity_poly.pdbx_strand_id
1 'polypeptide(L)'
;MCHQFFGDEEVIKGYEDLEIDIWLSQRSFEALLEVRYSSKMQDADDIEKAMRDKFTDGLSTTRQEYLTKLQGAAPLLLESLGKPVLEFGPERGSLAVYRDLHARLQPLLMFFVDGASFIDPEEPEWDLLLALHTDAGVVTVSGFATIYTFWCYPNQTRIRVSQVLVPPPNQGEGVGRALLEAAYITADERGAVDITYEDPTDTVQLIRERVELQRAVKLPWLADLAASTAKALGGSPTAAASSNGATPPEANGAEAPVSPMLQPKDQARAQADLRITRKQVRKLWEVLLSAQPGWGEALRQATVEGLVRARLVGGVTSTKRVAEGKRIFETEAGFHMTRVPAGSGMGPGSGMPVAMERDDVEGESAEEREAALEEAVTKRMDELSALVAYVQRLL
;
A
#
# COMPACT_ATOMS: atom_id res chain seq x y z
N MET A 1 -14.06 3.95 13.14
CA MET A 1 -15.28 3.94 12.32
C MET A 1 -16.10 2.76 12.78
N CYS A 2 -17.42 2.89 12.80
CA CYS A 2 -18.35 1.84 13.19
C CYS A 2 -19.47 1.65 12.16
N HIS A 3 -19.42 2.33 11.00
CA HIS A 3 -20.46 2.22 9.97
C HIS A 3 -20.63 0.78 9.45
N GLN A 4 -19.57 -0.02 9.44
CA GLN A 4 -19.61 -1.43 9.06
C GLN A 4 -20.34 -2.33 10.10
N PHE A 5 -20.64 -1.80 11.29
CA PHE A 5 -21.44 -2.44 12.33
C PHE A 5 -22.84 -1.82 12.47
N PHE A 6 -22.95 -0.49 12.39
CA PHE A 6 -24.17 0.25 12.75
C PHE A 6 -24.72 1.14 11.63
N GLY A 7 -24.29 0.91 10.38
CA GLY A 7 -24.72 1.66 9.21
C GLY A 7 -24.08 3.05 9.08
N ASP A 8 -24.32 3.70 7.94
CA ASP A 8 -23.60 4.91 7.52
C ASP A 8 -23.74 6.11 8.48
N GLU A 9 -24.84 6.17 9.25
CA GLU A 9 -25.04 7.22 10.25
C GLU A 9 -24.15 7.05 11.49
N GLU A 10 -23.60 5.85 11.73
CA GLU A 10 -22.85 5.48 12.93
C GLU A 10 -23.62 5.77 14.25
N VAL A 11 -24.95 5.62 14.21
CA VAL A 11 -25.86 5.88 15.34
C VAL A 11 -26.49 4.57 15.83
N ILE A 12 -26.48 4.38 17.15
CA ILE A 12 -27.19 3.29 17.83
C ILE A 12 -28.41 3.88 18.55
N LYS A 13 -29.61 3.37 18.27
CA LYS A 13 -30.90 3.86 18.76
C LYS A 13 -31.45 2.98 19.88
N GLY A 14 -32.17 3.60 20.81
CA GLY A 14 -32.94 2.89 21.84
C GLY A 14 -32.22 2.61 23.15
N TYR A 15 -31.12 3.29 23.43
CA TYR A 15 -30.38 3.18 24.69
C TYR A 15 -30.15 4.56 25.32
N GLU A 16 -30.22 4.62 26.65
CA GLU A 16 -29.81 5.78 27.45
C GLU A 16 -28.48 5.47 28.16
N ASP A 17 -27.55 6.43 28.17
CA ASP A 17 -26.20 6.29 28.73
C ASP A 17 -25.45 5.02 28.24
N LEU A 18 -25.54 4.72 26.95
CA LEU A 18 -24.96 3.53 26.35
C LEU A 18 -23.43 3.54 26.43
N GLU A 19 -22.87 2.45 26.93
CA GLU A 19 -21.44 2.15 26.95
C GLU A 19 -21.21 0.73 26.42
N ILE A 20 -20.27 0.59 25.49
CA ILE A 20 -19.92 -0.68 24.85
C ILE A 20 -18.42 -0.91 25.04
N ASP A 21 -18.06 -1.89 25.85
CA ASP A 21 -16.67 -2.34 25.98
C ASP A 21 -16.45 -3.59 25.13
N ILE A 22 -15.33 -3.59 24.40
CA ILE A 22 -14.84 -4.76 23.68
C ILE A 22 -13.43 -5.05 24.20
N TRP A 23 -13.31 -6.10 25.00
CA TRP A 23 -12.03 -6.57 25.52
C TRP A 23 -11.43 -7.59 24.58
N LEU A 24 -10.13 -7.46 24.27
CA LEU A 24 -9.42 -8.40 23.40
C LEU A 24 -8.22 -9.00 24.12
N SER A 25 -8.06 -10.32 23.99
CA SER A 25 -6.83 -11.00 24.40
C SER A 25 -5.67 -10.67 23.46
N GLN A 26 -4.57 -10.15 23.99
CA GLN A 26 -3.37 -9.84 23.19
C GLN A 26 -2.69 -11.09 22.60
N ARG A 27 -3.02 -12.29 23.09
CA ARG A 27 -2.45 -13.56 22.61
C ARG A 27 -3.35 -14.24 21.57
N SER A 28 -4.62 -14.42 21.92
CA SER A 28 -5.56 -15.23 21.13
C SER A 28 -6.58 -14.41 20.34
N PHE A 29 -6.74 -13.12 20.66
CA PHE A 29 -7.78 -12.24 20.12
C PHE A 29 -9.22 -12.73 20.39
N GLU A 30 -9.40 -13.63 21.36
CA GLU A 30 -10.72 -13.85 21.96
C GLU A 30 -11.27 -12.52 22.45
N ALA A 31 -12.56 -12.29 22.22
CA ALA A 31 -13.24 -11.04 22.54
C ALA A 31 -14.28 -11.23 23.65
N LEU A 32 -14.45 -10.21 24.48
CA LEU A 32 -15.56 -10.07 25.42
C LEU A 32 -16.28 -8.75 25.14
N LEU A 33 -17.58 -8.85 24.85
CA LEU A 33 -18.49 -7.72 24.73
C LEU A 33 -19.21 -7.48 26.06
N GLU A 34 -19.10 -6.26 26.59
CA GLU A 34 -19.89 -5.80 27.72
C GLU A 34 -20.69 -4.57 27.31
N VAL A 35 -22.03 -4.67 27.35
CA VAL A 35 -22.93 -3.57 27.00
C VAL A 35 -23.61 -3.08 28.28
N ARG A 36 -23.45 -1.79 28.59
CA ARG A 36 -24.04 -1.13 29.77
C ARG A 36 -24.91 0.05 29.31
N TYR A 37 -26.02 0.26 30.00
CA TYR A 37 -26.97 1.35 29.73
C TYR A 37 -27.84 1.59 30.97
N SER A 38 -28.40 2.78 31.10
CA SER A 38 -29.34 3.11 32.18
C SER A 38 -30.78 2.71 31.84
N SER A 39 -31.18 2.82 30.57
CA SER A 39 -32.48 2.34 30.07
C SER A 39 -32.39 1.83 28.61
N LYS A 40 -33.30 0.93 28.21
CA LYS A 40 -33.38 0.33 26.87
C LYS A 40 -34.83 0.30 26.37
N MET A 41 -35.07 0.79 25.15
CA MET A 41 -36.37 0.72 24.46
C MET A 41 -36.65 -0.68 23.91
N GLN A 42 -37.92 -1.00 23.66
CA GLN A 42 -38.31 -2.33 23.13
C GLN A 42 -37.78 -2.57 21.70
N ASP A 43 -37.66 -1.52 20.90
CA ASP A 43 -37.21 -1.50 19.51
C ASP A 43 -35.76 -0.99 19.36
N ALA A 44 -34.97 -1.09 20.42
CA ALA A 44 -33.56 -0.70 20.41
C ALA A 44 -32.72 -1.59 19.49
N ASP A 45 -31.67 -1.01 18.91
CA ASP A 45 -30.77 -1.70 17.99
C ASP A 45 -30.06 -2.89 18.66
N ASP A 46 -29.88 -3.99 17.92
CA ASP A 46 -29.29 -5.21 18.48
C ASP A 46 -27.76 -5.19 18.39
N ILE A 47 -27.13 -4.56 19.39
CA ILE A 47 -25.67 -4.43 19.50
C ILE A 47 -24.98 -5.80 19.54
N GLU A 48 -25.55 -6.76 20.28
CA GLU A 48 -24.95 -8.09 20.42
C GLU A 48 -24.95 -8.82 19.08
N LYS A 49 -26.06 -8.79 18.36
CA LYS A 49 -26.16 -9.36 17.02
C LYS A 49 -25.18 -8.70 16.06
N ALA A 50 -25.14 -7.35 16.02
CA ALA A 50 -24.24 -6.61 15.13
C ALA A 50 -22.76 -7.00 15.35
N MET A 51 -22.35 -7.18 16.61
CA MET A 51 -21.00 -7.65 16.94
C MET A 51 -20.80 -9.13 16.59
N ARG A 52 -21.77 -9.99 16.91
CA ARG A 52 -21.68 -11.44 16.68
C ARG A 52 -21.63 -11.80 15.19
N ASP A 53 -22.32 -11.04 14.35
CA ASP A 53 -22.28 -11.19 12.89
C ASP A 53 -20.86 -11.00 12.29
N LYS A 54 -19.98 -10.27 13.00
CA LYS A 54 -18.59 -10.03 12.58
C LYS A 54 -17.58 -10.89 13.34
N PHE A 55 -17.69 -10.96 14.66
CA PHE A 55 -16.74 -11.69 15.52
C PHE A 55 -16.99 -13.20 15.56
N THR A 56 -18.14 -13.67 15.10
CA THR A 56 -18.51 -15.10 15.03
C THR A 56 -18.31 -15.80 16.38
N ASP A 57 -17.66 -16.96 16.41
CA ASP A 57 -17.41 -17.75 17.62
C ASP A 57 -16.35 -17.13 18.56
N GLY A 58 -15.62 -16.11 18.09
CA GLY A 58 -14.63 -15.38 18.88
C GLY A 58 -15.22 -14.39 19.89
N LEU A 59 -16.53 -14.15 19.87
CA LEU A 59 -17.21 -13.23 20.78
C LEU A 59 -17.81 -13.95 21.99
N SER A 60 -17.42 -13.54 23.18
CA SER A 60 -18.07 -13.90 24.43
C SER A 60 -18.92 -12.72 24.92
N THR A 61 -20.07 -12.99 25.54
CA THR A 61 -20.93 -11.94 26.17
C THR A 61 -21.01 -12.07 27.68
N THR A 62 -20.30 -13.07 28.24
CA THR A 62 -20.11 -13.21 29.68
C THR A 62 -18.64 -13.38 30.01
N ARG A 63 -18.23 -12.82 31.14
CA ARG A 63 -16.86 -12.96 31.64
C ARG A 63 -16.46 -14.42 31.88
N GLN A 64 -17.40 -15.27 32.32
CA GLN A 64 -17.14 -16.68 32.56
C GLN A 64 -16.82 -17.44 31.27
N GLU A 65 -17.59 -17.20 30.21
CA GLU A 65 -17.32 -17.78 28.88
C GLU A 65 -15.95 -17.32 28.38
N TYR A 66 -15.67 -16.01 28.46
CA TYR A 66 -14.41 -15.42 28.03
C TYR A 66 -13.21 -16.07 28.73
N LEU A 67 -13.23 -16.14 30.06
CA LEU A 67 -12.15 -16.77 30.83
C LEU A 67 -11.97 -18.26 30.49
N THR A 68 -13.06 -18.96 30.19
CA THR A 68 -13.00 -20.38 29.76
C THR A 68 -12.31 -20.50 28.40
N LYS A 69 -12.64 -19.65 27.43
CA LYS A 69 -11.96 -19.60 26.12
C LYS A 69 -10.48 -19.25 26.26
N LEU A 70 -10.12 -18.30 27.13
CA LEU A 70 -8.72 -17.95 27.38
C LEU A 70 -7.90 -19.09 27.97
N GLN A 71 -8.47 -19.88 28.87
CA GLN A 71 -7.80 -21.05 29.46
C GLN A 71 -7.63 -22.19 28.45
N GLY A 72 -8.58 -22.35 27.53
CA GLY A 72 -8.54 -23.36 26.47
C GLY A 72 -7.73 -22.95 25.24
N ALA A 73 -7.34 -21.68 25.12
CA ALA A 73 -6.63 -21.17 23.95
C ALA A 73 -5.25 -21.84 23.80
N ALA A 74 -5.06 -22.55 22.69
CA ALA A 74 -3.77 -23.13 22.34
C ALA A 74 -2.71 -22.02 22.22
N PRO A 75 -1.45 -22.30 22.60
CA PRO A 75 -0.36 -21.39 22.30
C PRO A 75 -0.23 -21.19 20.79
N LEU A 76 0.19 -20.01 20.37
CA LEU A 76 0.56 -19.78 18.98
C LEU A 76 1.67 -20.76 18.61
N LEU A 77 1.44 -21.58 17.58
CA LEU A 77 2.43 -22.53 17.08
C LEU A 77 3.48 -21.73 16.29
N LEU A 78 4.49 -21.23 16.99
CA LEU A 78 5.58 -20.43 16.40
C LEU A 78 6.44 -21.27 15.44
N GLU A 79 6.57 -22.57 15.72
CA GLU A 79 7.37 -23.50 14.90
C GLU A 79 6.84 -23.63 13.46
N SER A 80 5.54 -23.41 13.25
CA SER A 80 4.90 -23.41 11.92
C SER A 80 4.88 -22.03 11.25
N LEU A 81 5.43 -20.99 11.90
CA LEU A 81 5.50 -19.63 11.38
C LEU A 81 6.87 -19.26 10.76
N GLY A 82 7.77 -20.21 10.56
CA GLY A 82 9.08 -19.95 9.94
C GLY A 82 10.05 -19.17 10.84
N LYS A 83 11.10 -18.56 10.25
CA LYS A 83 12.13 -17.83 11.00
C LYS A 83 11.79 -16.35 11.15
N PRO A 84 11.82 -15.76 12.36
CA PRO A 84 11.56 -14.33 12.56
C PRO A 84 12.61 -13.48 11.85
N VAL A 85 12.17 -12.40 11.20
CA VAL A 85 13.02 -11.54 10.37
C VAL A 85 13.73 -10.42 11.17
N LEU A 86 13.19 -9.95 12.31
CA LEU A 86 13.73 -8.85 13.16
C LEU A 86 13.25 -8.94 14.64
N GLU A 87 13.55 -7.95 15.50
CA GLU A 87 13.08 -7.85 16.91
C GLU A 87 11.53 -7.85 17.08
N PHE A 88 10.78 -7.65 15.99
CA PHE A 88 9.32 -7.87 15.85
C PHE A 88 9.03 -8.87 14.73
N GLY A 89 9.87 -9.88 14.60
CA GLY A 89 10.07 -10.65 13.37
C GLY A 89 8.76 -11.22 12.85
N PRO A 90 8.33 -10.84 11.63
CA PRO A 90 7.15 -11.41 11.05
C PRO A 90 7.32 -12.91 10.87
N GLU A 91 6.32 -13.62 11.35
CA GLU A 91 6.24 -15.06 11.42
C GLU A 91 5.16 -15.45 10.38
N ARG A 92 5.55 -16.24 9.37
CA ARG A 92 4.79 -16.57 8.15
C ARG A 92 4.07 -17.91 8.29
N GLY A 93 2.75 -17.89 8.14
CA GLY A 93 1.93 -19.09 7.97
C GLY A 93 1.00 -18.98 6.76
N SER A 94 0.65 -20.11 6.13
CA SER A 94 -0.51 -20.12 5.23
C SER A 94 -1.75 -19.73 6.04
N LEU A 95 -2.61 -18.87 5.49
CA LEU A 95 -3.81 -18.40 6.18
C LEU A 95 -4.71 -19.58 6.58
N ALA A 96 -4.78 -20.63 5.76
CA ALA A 96 -5.52 -21.85 6.07
C ALA A 96 -5.08 -22.54 7.38
N VAL A 97 -3.80 -22.41 7.77
CA VAL A 97 -3.26 -22.95 9.04
C VAL A 97 -3.69 -22.10 10.24
N TYR A 98 -3.88 -20.79 10.04
CA TYR A 98 -4.21 -19.81 11.09
C TYR A 98 -5.62 -19.25 10.96
N ARG A 99 -6.52 -19.96 10.26
CA ARG A 99 -7.87 -19.48 9.94
C ARG A 99 -8.65 -19.05 11.18
N ASP A 100 -8.54 -19.81 12.27
CA ASP A 100 -9.28 -19.54 13.51
C ASP A 100 -8.74 -18.29 14.21
N LEU A 101 -7.43 -18.03 14.10
CA LEU A 101 -6.82 -16.78 14.58
C LEU A 101 -7.21 -15.61 13.67
N HIS A 102 -7.14 -15.79 12.34
CA HIS A 102 -7.57 -14.77 11.38
C HIS A 102 -9.04 -14.39 11.59
N ALA A 103 -9.93 -15.35 11.85
CA ALA A 103 -11.34 -15.11 12.13
C ALA A 103 -11.57 -14.19 13.34
N ARG A 104 -10.66 -14.22 14.33
CA ARG A 104 -10.65 -13.32 15.50
C ARG A 104 -9.96 -11.98 15.23
N LEU A 105 -9.05 -11.90 14.27
CA LEU A 105 -8.33 -10.68 13.88
C LEU A 105 -9.12 -9.82 12.90
N GLN A 106 -9.75 -10.42 11.89
CA GLN A 106 -10.45 -9.71 10.81
C GLN A 106 -11.58 -8.76 11.25
N PRO A 107 -12.33 -9.00 12.36
CA PRO A 107 -13.36 -8.06 12.79
C PRO A 107 -12.78 -6.70 13.16
N LEU A 108 -11.51 -6.64 13.60
CA LEU A 108 -10.85 -5.38 13.90
C LEU A 108 -10.71 -4.49 12.66
N LEU A 109 -10.60 -5.07 11.46
CA LEU A 109 -10.53 -4.31 10.21
C LEU A 109 -11.77 -3.42 10.03
N MET A 110 -12.94 -3.90 10.45
CA MET A 110 -14.20 -3.17 10.35
C MET A 110 -14.19 -1.85 11.17
N PHE A 111 -13.32 -1.74 12.18
CA PHE A 111 -13.18 -0.54 13.00
C PHE A 111 -12.17 0.48 12.42
N PHE A 112 -11.14 -0.02 11.74
CA PHE A 112 -9.91 0.74 11.46
C PHE A 112 -9.59 0.88 9.98
N VAL A 113 -10.20 0.09 9.10
CA VAL A 113 -9.93 0.08 7.67
C VAL A 113 -11.25 0.32 6.93
N ASP A 114 -11.35 1.50 6.33
CA ASP A 114 -12.51 1.87 5.52
C ASP A 114 -12.56 1.01 4.25
N GLY A 115 -13.77 0.60 3.84
CA GLY A 115 -13.95 -0.32 2.72
C GLY A 115 -13.41 -1.75 2.93
N ALA A 116 -13.04 -2.11 4.17
CA ALA A 116 -12.62 -3.48 4.46
C ALA A 116 -13.75 -4.49 4.22
N SER A 117 -13.37 -5.68 3.74
CA SER A 117 -14.25 -6.82 3.60
C SER A 117 -13.55 -8.08 4.11
N PHE A 118 -14.33 -9.06 4.55
CA PHE A 118 -13.77 -10.36 4.90
C PHE A 118 -13.33 -11.11 3.63
N ILE A 119 -12.22 -11.82 3.74
CA ILE A 119 -11.65 -12.63 2.66
C ILE A 119 -12.04 -14.10 2.85
N ASP A 120 -12.01 -14.89 1.78
CA ASP A 120 -12.22 -16.33 1.87
C ASP A 120 -10.96 -17.00 2.46
N PRO A 121 -11.05 -17.59 3.67
CA PRO A 121 -9.89 -18.21 4.31
C PRO A 121 -9.50 -19.57 3.72
N GLU A 122 -10.34 -20.16 2.85
CA GLU A 122 -10.06 -21.44 2.18
C GLU A 122 -9.30 -21.28 0.86
N GLU A 123 -9.23 -20.05 0.32
CA GLU A 123 -8.45 -19.74 -0.89
C GLU A 123 -6.93 -19.86 -0.62
N PRO A 124 -6.22 -20.78 -1.31
CA PRO A 124 -4.81 -21.07 -1.02
C PRO A 124 -3.84 -19.94 -1.41
N GLU A 125 -4.29 -18.99 -2.23
CA GLU A 125 -3.52 -17.82 -2.65
C GLU A 125 -3.32 -16.78 -1.54
N TRP A 126 -4.11 -16.86 -0.46
CA TRP A 126 -3.98 -16.00 0.72
C TRP A 126 -2.91 -16.52 1.69
N ASP A 127 -2.01 -15.63 2.10
CA ASP A 127 -1.17 -15.83 3.28
C ASP A 127 -1.46 -14.79 4.36
N LEU A 128 -1.19 -15.19 5.60
CA LEU A 128 -1.23 -14.34 6.78
C LEU A 128 0.19 -14.07 7.26
N LEU A 129 0.54 -12.79 7.37
CA LEU A 129 1.76 -12.32 8.00
C LEU A 129 1.41 -11.83 9.41
N LEU A 130 2.05 -12.38 10.43
CA LEU A 130 1.87 -11.96 11.82
C LEU A 130 3.12 -11.25 12.32
N ALA A 131 2.96 -10.07 12.91
CA ALA A 131 4.02 -9.45 13.68
C ALA A 131 3.87 -9.86 15.14
N LEU A 132 4.83 -10.60 15.66
CA LEU A 132 4.81 -11.12 17.01
C LEU A 132 5.76 -10.34 17.92
N HIS A 133 5.37 -10.21 19.18
CA HIS A 133 6.21 -9.67 20.23
C HIS A 133 6.35 -10.71 21.34
N THR A 134 7.58 -10.96 21.78
CA THR A 134 7.86 -11.90 22.88
C THR A 134 8.40 -11.12 24.06
N ASP A 135 7.66 -11.11 25.17
CA ASP A 135 8.09 -10.51 26.43
C ASP A 135 7.99 -11.53 27.58
N ALA A 136 9.08 -11.69 28.33
CA ALA A 136 9.18 -12.65 29.44
C ALA A 136 8.70 -14.09 29.11
N GLY A 137 8.88 -14.52 27.85
CA GLY A 137 8.45 -15.84 27.36
C GLY A 137 6.97 -15.92 26.94
N VAL A 138 6.24 -14.80 26.98
CA VAL A 138 4.87 -14.67 26.48
C VAL A 138 4.90 -14.07 25.08
N VAL A 139 4.29 -14.78 24.12
CA VAL A 139 4.11 -14.27 22.76
C VAL A 139 2.73 -13.62 22.60
N THR A 140 2.72 -12.44 22.00
CA THR A 140 1.52 -11.67 21.63
C THR A 140 1.57 -11.28 20.15
N VAL A 141 0.39 -11.05 19.56
CA VAL A 141 0.29 -10.55 18.18
C VAL A 141 0.19 -9.03 18.22
N SER A 142 1.21 -8.35 17.71
CA SER A 142 1.30 -6.89 17.66
C SER A 142 0.71 -6.30 16.38
N GLY A 143 0.39 -7.13 15.39
CA GLY A 143 -0.23 -6.71 14.14
C GLY A 143 -0.26 -7.84 13.11
N PHE A 144 -0.99 -7.64 12.02
CA PHE A 144 -1.04 -8.60 10.92
C PHE A 144 -1.16 -7.91 9.55
N ALA A 145 -0.83 -8.67 8.51
CA ALA A 145 -1.14 -8.32 7.14
C ALA A 145 -1.59 -9.56 6.36
N THR A 146 -2.48 -9.38 5.40
CA THR A 146 -2.86 -10.41 4.43
C THR A 146 -2.22 -10.12 3.09
N ILE A 147 -1.71 -11.15 2.43
CA ILE A 147 -1.16 -11.06 1.08
C ILE A 147 -1.85 -12.05 0.15
N TYR A 148 -2.15 -11.63 -1.07
CA TYR A 148 -2.70 -12.47 -2.12
C TYR A 148 -1.70 -12.70 -3.24
N THR A 149 -1.66 -13.91 -3.80
CA THR A 149 -0.79 -14.25 -4.93
C THR A 149 -1.58 -14.32 -6.23
N PHE A 150 -1.38 -13.34 -7.10
CA PHE A 150 -1.94 -13.34 -8.46
C PHE A 150 -1.05 -14.09 -9.44
N TRP A 151 -1.68 -14.87 -10.32
CA TRP A 151 -1.02 -15.36 -11.53
C TRP A 151 -0.71 -14.20 -12.49
N CYS A 152 0.52 -14.16 -12.99
CA CYS A 152 0.98 -13.27 -14.04
C CYS A 152 1.42 -14.09 -15.25
N TYR A 153 0.68 -13.97 -16.35
CA TYR A 153 1.01 -14.64 -17.60
C TYR A 153 2.45 -14.31 -18.06
N PRO A 154 3.19 -15.28 -18.63
CA PRO A 154 2.77 -16.66 -18.89
C PRO A 154 2.94 -17.62 -17.73
N ASN A 155 3.83 -17.34 -16.77
CA ASN A 155 4.22 -18.28 -15.73
C ASN A 155 4.88 -17.63 -14.51
N GLN A 156 4.45 -16.41 -14.17
CA GLN A 156 5.00 -15.63 -13.08
C GLN A 156 3.91 -15.35 -12.05
N THR A 157 4.30 -14.76 -10.91
CA THR A 157 3.36 -14.39 -9.85
C THR A 157 3.55 -12.93 -9.47
N ARG A 158 2.49 -12.30 -8.97
CA ARG A 158 2.51 -10.97 -8.36
C ARG A 158 1.90 -11.07 -6.98
N ILE A 159 2.54 -10.46 -5.99
CA ILE A 159 1.98 -10.38 -4.65
C ILE A 159 1.19 -9.08 -4.52
N ARG A 160 0.04 -9.13 -3.87
CA ARG A 160 -0.70 -7.94 -3.44
C ARG A 160 -0.86 -7.97 -1.93
N VAL A 161 -0.36 -6.95 -1.25
CA VAL A 161 -0.73 -6.69 0.15
C VAL A 161 -2.16 -6.17 0.15
N SER A 162 -3.07 -6.88 0.81
CA SER A 162 -4.49 -6.52 0.84
C SER A 162 -4.85 -5.77 2.11
N GLN A 163 -4.80 -6.43 3.26
CA GLN A 163 -5.15 -5.81 4.54
C GLN A 163 -3.89 -5.67 5.39
N VAL A 164 -3.74 -4.53 6.08
CA VAL A 164 -2.67 -4.30 7.06
C VAL A 164 -3.28 -3.65 8.28
N LEU A 165 -3.09 -4.24 9.45
CA LEU A 165 -3.56 -3.68 10.70
C LEU A 165 -2.53 -3.85 11.81
N VAL A 166 -2.21 -2.72 12.45
CA VAL A 166 -1.49 -2.66 13.72
C VAL A 166 -2.49 -2.11 14.75
N PRO A 167 -2.87 -2.89 15.78
CA PRO A 167 -3.75 -2.40 16.84
C PRO A 167 -3.22 -1.09 17.44
N PRO A 168 -4.09 -0.13 17.80
CA PRO A 168 -3.66 1.19 18.26
C PRO A 168 -2.57 1.19 19.35
N PRO A 169 -2.59 0.30 20.37
CA PRO A 169 -1.54 0.25 21.40
C PRO A 169 -0.14 -0.11 20.88
N ASN A 170 -0.03 -0.72 19.71
CA ASN A 170 1.22 -1.20 19.12
C ASN A 170 1.71 -0.33 17.94
N GLN A 171 1.03 0.79 17.67
CA GLN A 171 1.42 1.72 16.61
C GLN A 171 2.63 2.57 17.01
N GLY A 172 3.37 3.08 16.02
CA GLY A 172 4.55 3.92 16.26
C GLY A 172 5.84 3.17 16.60
N GLU A 173 5.79 1.86 16.87
CA GLU A 173 6.95 1.05 17.27
C GLU A 173 7.66 0.33 16.09
N GLY A 174 7.22 0.58 14.85
CA GLY A 174 7.80 -0.03 13.66
C GLY A 174 7.19 -1.38 13.26
N VAL A 175 6.14 -1.84 13.92
CA VAL A 175 5.40 -3.08 13.57
C VAL A 175 4.92 -3.09 12.12
N GLY A 176 4.29 -2.00 11.66
CA GLY A 176 3.83 -1.89 10.28
C GLY A 176 4.97 -1.97 9.25
N ARG A 177 6.14 -1.42 9.58
CA ARG A 177 7.35 -1.57 8.75
C ARG A 177 7.78 -3.04 8.66
N ALA A 178 7.82 -3.74 9.79
CA ALA A 178 8.21 -5.15 9.84
C ALA A 178 7.26 -6.04 9.00
N LEU A 179 5.94 -5.81 9.06
CA LEU A 179 4.96 -6.50 8.22
C LEU A 179 5.22 -6.30 6.73
N LEU A 180 5.48 -5.07 6.31
CA LEU A 180 5.78 -4.73 4.91
C LEU A 180 7.12 -5.32 4.47
N GLU A 181 8.16 -5.30 5.31
CA GLU A 181 9.44 -5.97 5.05
C GLU A 181 9.26 -7.49 4.84
N ALA A 182 8.40 -8.15 5.63
CA ALA A 182 8.05 -9.55 5.42
C ALA A 182 7.39 -9.81 4.07
N ALA A 183 6.47 -8.94 3.66
CA ALA A 183 5.80 -9.08 2.37
C ALA A 183 6.81 -9.00 1.21
N TYR A 184 7.81 -8.13 1.34
CA TYR A 184 8.92 -8.03 0.39
C TYR A 184 9.82 -9.27 0.37
N ILE A 185 10.17 -9.82 1.54
CA ILE A 185 10.92 -11.08 1.64
C ILE A 185 10.14 -12.21 0.97
N THR A 186 8.83 -12.29 1.21
CA THR A 186 7.96 -13.27 0.57
C THR A 186 7.94 -13.10 -0.95
N ALA A 187 7.93 -11.86 -1.45
CA ALA A 187 8.01 -11.57 -2.87
C ALA A 187 9.34 -12.03 -3.49
N ASP A 188 10.45 -11.84 -2.79
CA ASP A 188 11.77 -12.30 -3.22
C ASP A 188 11.84 -13.84 -3.28
N GLU A 189 11.39 -14.52 -2.21
CA GLU A 189 11.38 -15.99 -2.12
C GLU A 189 10.53 -16.65 -3.20
N ARG A 190 9.39 -16.04 -3.54
CA ARG A 190 8.49 -16.54 -4.61
C ARG A 190 8.95 -16.15 -6.01
N GLY A 191 10.00 -15.34 -6.13
CA GLY A 191 10.43 -14.79 -7.41
C GLY A 191 9.34 -13.96 -8.08
N ALA A 192 8.49 -13.30 -7.29
CA ALA A 192 7.37 -12.51 -7.80
C ALA A 192 7.87 -11.40 -8.75
N VAL A 193 7.06 -11.00 -9.72
CA VAL A 193 7.44 -9.93 -10.66
C VAL A 193 7.51 -8.58 -9.98
N ASP A 194 6.56 -8.32 -9.09
CA ASP A 194 6.51 -7.17 -8.22
C ASP A 194 5.50 -7.39 -7.08
N ILE A 195 5.52 -6.46 -6.11
CA ILE A 195 4.52 -6.31 -5.07
C ILE A 195 3.62 -5.09 -5.31
N THR A 196 2.33 -5.32 -5.15
CA THR A 196 1.26 -4.33 -5.25
C THR A 196 0.52 -4.21 -3.93
N TYR A 197 -0.30 -3.18 -3.80
CA TYR A 197 -1.09 -2.92 -2.59
C TYR A 197 -2.51 -2.61 -3.04
N GLU A 198 -3.48 -3.18 -2.34
CA GLU A 198 -4.91 -2.90 -2.51
C GLU A 198 -5.24 -1.60 -1.78
N ASP A 199 -5.63 -0.58 -2.54
CA ASP A 199 -6.04 0.75 -2.06
C ASP A 199 -5.31 1.26 -0.79
N PRO A 200 -3.97 1.36 -0.82
CA PRO A 200 -3.19 1.66 0.38
C PRO A 200 -3.45 3.09 0.86
N THR A 201 -3.70 3.23 2.16
CA THR A 201 -3.77 4.54 2.83
C THR A 201 -2.46 5.31 2.71
N ASP A 202 -2.51 6.64 2.85
CA ASP A 202 -1.31 7.50 2.81
C ASP A 202 -0.24 7.04 3.82
N THR A 203 -0.64 6.57 5.00
CA THR A 203 0.27 5.99 6.01
C THR A 203 0.96 4.73 5.51
N VAL A 204 0.22 3.79 4.92
CA VAL A 204 0.80 2.55 4.36
C VAL A 204 1.72 2.88 3.18
N GLN A 205 1.33 3.83 2.33
CA GLN A 205 2.17 4.30 1.22
C GLN A 205 3.50 4.91 1.70
N LEU A 206 3.48 5.69 2.79
CA LEU A 206 4.69 6.24 3.38
C LEU A 206 5.62 5.16 3.96
N ILE A 207 5.07 4.18 4.68
CA ILE A 207 5.86 3.05 5.22
C ILE A 207 6.45 2.24 4.06
N ARG A 208 5.63 1.93 3.03
CA ARG A 208 6.06 1.25 1.80
C ARG A 208 7.24 1.95 1.16
N GLU A 209 7.14 3.26 0.92
CA GLU A 209 8.20 4.02 0.27
C GLU A 209 9.49 4.03 1.09
N ARG A 210 9.41 4.10 2.43
CA ARG A 210 10.59 3.98 3.30
C ARG A 210 11.24 2.59 3.21
N VAL A 211 10.46 1.51 3.24
CA VAL A 211 10.97 0.13 3.09
C VAL A 211 11.62 -0.07 1.71
N GLU A 212 10.98 0.43 0.66
CA GLU A 212 11.52 0.39 -0.70
C GLU A 212 12.84 1.18 -0.83
N LEU A 213 12.94 2.36 -0.21
CA LEU A 213 14.18 3.14 -0.15
C LEU A 213 15.28 2.42 0.62
N GLN A 214 14.97 1.79 1.76
CA GLN A 214 15.93 0.96 2.51
C GLN A 214 16.47 -0.20 1.70
N ARG A 215 15.65 -0.79 0.82
CA ARG A 215 16.10 -1.83 -0.11
C ARG A 215 16.94 -1.22 -1.24
N ALA A 216 16.53 -0.08 -1.79
CA ALA A 216 17.23 0.58 -2.90
C ALA A 216 18.63 1.08 -2.54
N VAL A 217 18.84 1.66 -1.36
CA VAL A 217 20.17 2.12 -0.92
C VAL A 217 21.16 0.96 -0.73
N LYS A 218 20.67 -0.26 -0.55
CA LYS A 218 21.50 -1.48 -0.47
C LYS A 218 21.91 -2.01 -1.85
N LEU A 219 21.50 -1.38 -2.94
CA LEU A 219 21.94 -1.71 -4.31
C LEU A 219 23.06 -0.76 -4.74
N PRO A 220 24.35 -1.19 -4.71
CA PRO A 220 25.47 -0.29 -5.00
C PRO A 220 25.37 0.36 -6.38
N TRP A 221 24.95 -0.42 -7.39
CA TRP A 221 24.82 0.06 -8.76
C TRP A 221 23.82 1.22 -8.89
N LEU A 222 22.75 1.23 -8.09
CA LEU A 222 21.71 2.25 -8.14
C LEU A 222 22.17 3.52 -7.39
N ALA A 223 22.87 3.35 -6.27
CA ALA A 223 23.51 4.44 -5.54
C ALA A 223 24.59 5.13 -6.39
N ASP A 224 25.47 4.36 -7.01
CA ASP A 224 26.51 4.86 -7.92
C ASP A 224 25.89 5.58 -9.13
N LEU A 225 24.80 5.04 -9.68
CA LEU A 225 24.08 5.68 -10.77
C LEU A 225 23.46 7.02 -10.35
N ALA A 226 22.85 7.10 -9.17
CA ALA A 226 22.32 8.35 -8.64
C ALA A 226 23.44 9.39 -8.44
N ALA A 227 24.53 9.01 -7.77
CA ALA A 227 25.67 9.87 -7.50
C ALA A 227 26.33 10.40 -8.78
N SER A 228 26.56 9.51 -9.75
CA SER A 228 27.16 9.89 -11.03
C SER A 228 26.24 10.81 -11.86
N THR A 229 24.93 10.56 -11.84
CA THR A 229 23.93 11.42 -12.50
C THR A 229 23.88 12.82 -11.86
N ALA A 230 23.83 12.91 -10.54
CA ALA A 230 23.82 14.20 -9.83
C ALA A 230 25.10 15.01 -10.09
N LYS A 231 26.27 14.33 -10.06
CA LYS A 231 27.56 14.97 -10.40
C LYS A 231 27.60 15.47 -11.84
N ALA A 232 27.09 14.69 -12.79
CA ALA A 232 27.06 15.08 -14.20
C ALA A 232 26.11 16.27 -14.45
N LEU A 233 24.95 16.29 -13.77
CA LEU A 233 24.01 17.42 -13.81
C LEU A 233 24.60 18.67 -13.15
N GLY A 234 25.28 18.54 -12.00
CA GLY A 234 25.87 19.67 -11.28
C GLY A 234 27.18 20.18 -11.86
N GLY A 235 27.94 19.33 -12.57
CA GLY A 235 29.16 19.68 -13.30
C GLY A 235 28.90 20.16 -14.73
N SER A 236 27.68 19.98 -15.25
CA SER A 236 27.27 20.60 -16.50
C SER A 236 27.29 22.12 -16.30
N PRO A 237 28.04 22.89 -17.11
CA PRO A 237 27.92 24.34 -17.09
C PRO A 237 26.48 24.65 -17.45
N THR A 238 25.68 25.09 -16.48
CA THR A 238 24.34 25.57 -16.78
C THR A 238 24.51 26.74 -17.73
N ALA A 239 23.77 26.66 -18.84
CA ALA A 239 23.48 27.78 -19.70
C ALA A 239 22.96 28.93 -18.83
N ALA A 240 23.86 29.84 -18.48
CA ALA A 240 23.49 31.20 -18.18
C ALA A 240 22.98 31.82 -19.49
N ALA A 241 21.82 32.47 -19.41
CA ALA A 241 21.21 33.32 -20.42
C ALA A 241 20.58 32.63 -21.65
N SER A 242 19.25 32.45 -21.60
CA SER A 242 18.40 32.79 -22.75
C SER A 242 17.63 34.08 -22.45
N SER A 243 18.34 35.20 -22.53
CA SER A 243 17.77 36.50 -22.87
C SER A 243 18.79 37.32 -23.65
N ASN A 244 18.95 36.96 -24.93
CA ASN A 244 18.98 37.88 -26.06
C ASN A 244 19.52 37.15 -27.29
N GLY A 245 18.77 37.22 -28.38
CA GLY A 245 19.01 36.50 -29.62
C GLY A 245 20.39 36.80 -30.20
N ALA A 246 21.23 35.78 -30.22
CA ALA A 246 22.33 35.64 -31.16
C ALA A 246 22.47 34.15 -31.47
N THR A 247 22.48 33.80 -32.75
CA THR A 247 22.73 32.44 -33.26
C THR A 247 24.09 31.93 -32.75
N PRO A 248 24.17 30.75 -32.10
CA PRO A 248 25.46 30.19 -31.68
C PRO A 248 26.25 29.68 -32.89
N PRO A 249 27.59 29.73 -32.88
CA PRO A 249 28.40 29.04 -33.86
C PRO A 249 28.30 27.52 -33.62
N GLU A 250 28.33 26.74 -34.70
CA GLU A 250 28.36 25.28 -34.67
C GLU A 250 29.62 24.77 -33.94
N ALA A 251 29.48 24.52 -32.64
CA ALA A 251 30.49 23.83 -31.85
C ALA A 251 30.33 22.31 -32.06
N ASN A 252 31.12 21.77 -32.99
CA ASN A 252 31.36 20.33 -33.09
C ASN A 252 31.98 19.82 -31.78
N GLY A 253 31.18 19.13 -30.96
CA GLY A 253 31.65 18.45 -29.76
C GLY A 253 30.86 18.69 -28.46
N ALA A 254 29.68 19.32 -28.50
CA ALA A 254 28.84 19.42 -27.31
C ALA A 254 28.36 18.01 -26.88
N GLU A 255 28.83 17.54 -25.72
CA GLU A 255 28.28 16.34 -25.08
C GLU A 255 26.77 16.52 -24.92
N ALA A 256 25.99 15.49 -25.27
CA ALA A 256 24.54 15.54 -25.18
C ALA A 256 24.10 15.87 -23.73
N PRO A 257 23.07 16.71 -23.54
CA PRO A 257 22.63 17.09 -22.21
C PRO A 257 22.27 15.84 -21.40
N VAL A 258 22.82 15.75 -20.19
CA VAL A 258 22.61 14.63 -19.27
C VAL A 258 21.12 14.60 -18.88
N SER A 259 20.44 13.49 -19.18
CA SER A 259 19.05 13.33 -18.79
C SER A 259 18.95 12.94 -17.31
N PRO A 260 18.11 13.60 -16.51
CA PRO A 260 17.85 13.20 -15.12
C PRO A 260 16.93 11.96 -15.02
N MET A 261 16.38 11.47 -16.14
CA MET A 261 15.48 10.32 -16.15
C MET A 261 16.25 9.00 -16.08
N LEU A 262 15.77 8.09 -15.23
CA LEU A 262 16.28 6.72 -15.19
C LEU A 262 16.04 6.02 -16.55
N GLN A 263 17.11 5.51 -17.15
CA GLN A 263 17.06 4.85 -18.46
C GLN A 263 16.19 3.58 -18.41
N PRO A 264 15.52 3.19 -19.51
CA PRO A 264 14.62 2.03 -19.52
C PRO A 264 15.27 0.71 -19.02
N LYS A 265 16.55 0.49 -19.35
CA LYS A 265 17.31 -0.69 -18.90
C LYS A 265 17.52 -0.71 -17.38
N ASP A 266 17.85 0.45 -16.80
CA ASP A 266 18.14 0.60 -15.37
C ASP A 266 16.83 0.60 -14.57
N GLN A 267 15.76 1.14 -15.16
CA GLN A 267 14.41 0.99 -14.67
C GLN A 267 13.97 -0.48 -14.61
N ALA A 268 14.17 -1.25 -15.68
CA ALA A 268 13.83 -2.68 -15.69
C ALA A 268 14.65 -3.48 -14.67
N ARG A 269 15.95 -3.18 -14.54
CA ARG A 269 16.81 -3.76 -13.52
C ARG A 269 16.33 -3.43 -12.10
N ALA A 270 16.02 -2.18 -11.80
CA ALA A 270 15.50 -1.77 -10.50
C ALA A 270 14.18 -2.46 -10.15
N GLN A 271 13.26 -2.64 -11.12
CA GLN A 271 12.02 -3.38 -10.90
C GLN A 271 12.30 -4.84 -10.50
N ALA A 272 13.23 -5.50 -11.19
CA ALA A 272 13.59 -6.89 -10.93
C ALA A 272 14.32 -7.06 -9.58
N ASP A 273 15.29 -6.20 -9.28
CA ASP A 273 16.09 -6.27 -8.05
C ASP A 273 15.25 -5.92 -6.80
N LEU A 274 14.29 -4.99 -6.92
CA LEU A 274 13.50 -4.50 -5.78
C LEU A 274 12.12 -5.16 -5.64
N ARG A 275 11.66 -5.88 -6.67
CA ARG A 275 10.29 -6.44 -6.77
C ARG A 275 9.20 -5.38 -6.68
N ILE A 276 9.38 -4.26 -7.39
CA ILE A 276 8.42 -3.15 -7.37
C ILE A 276 7.97 -2.74 -8.76
N THR A 277 6.82 -2.08 -8.81
CA THR A 277 6.27 -1.59 -10.06
C THR A 277 7.11 -0.46 -10.66
N ARG A 278 6.98 -0.26 -11.97
CA ARG A 278 7.55 0.87 -12.71
C ARG A 278 7.26 2.24 -12.06
N LYS A 279 6.04 2.43 -11.54
CA LYS A 279 5.61 3.67 -10.87
C LYS A 279 6.45 3.93 -9.63
N GLN A 280 6.69 2.90 -8.82
CA GLN A 280 7.47 3.03 -7.59
C GLN A 280 8.95 3.27 -7.87
N VAL A 281 9.56 2.59 -8.85
CA VAL A 281 10.96 2.88 -9.24
C VAL A 281 11.16 4.37 -9.55
N ARG A 282 10.21 5.00 -10.25
CA ARG A 282 10.29 6.44 -10.57
C ARG A 282 10.19 7.32 -9.31
N LYS A 283 9.30 6.98 -8.38
CA LYS A 283 9.19 7.68 -7.09
C LYS A 283 10.48 7.58 -6.27
N LEU A 284 11.06 6.37 -6.18
CA LEU A 284 12.33 6.16 -5.48
C LEU A 284 13.46 6.94 -6.15
N TRP A 285 13.51 6.95 -7.48
CA TRP A 285 14.54 7.67 -8.23
C TRP A 285 14.52 9.18 -7.94
N GLU A 286 13.34 9.80 -7.79
CA GLU A 286 13.21 11.20 -7.37
C GLU A 286 13.92 11.45 -6.03
N VAL A 287 13.71 10.58 -5.05
CA VAL A 287 14.33 10.67 -3.71
C VAL A 287 15.84 10.42 -3.78
N LEU A 288 16.25 9.31 -4.40
CA LEU A 288 17.64 8.87 -4.45
C LEU A 288 18.54 9.87 -5.17
N LEU A 289 18.06 10.44 -6.28
CA LEU A 289 18.79 11.46 -7.03
C LEU A 289 18.84 12.77 -6.24
N SER A 290 17.72 13.20 -5.65
CA SER A 290 17.64 14.42 -4.83
C SER A 290 18.57 14.36 -3.61
N ALA A 291 18.73 13.18 -3.00
CA ALA A 291 19.58 12.97 -1.84
C ALA A 291 21.09 13.11 -2.13
N GLN A 292 21.50 13.12 -3.40
CA GLN A 292 22.91 13.18 -3.77
C GLN A 292 23.52 14.58 -3.58
N PRO A 293 24.79 14.64 -3.12
CA PRO A 293 25.54 15.89 -3.12
C PRO A 293 25.98 16.28 -4.54
N GLY A 294 26.59 17.46 -4.69
CA GLY A 294 27.32 17.84 -5.92
C GLY A 294 26.54 18.65 -6.95
N TRP A 295 25.32 19.08 -6.62
CA TRP A 295 24.52 20.00 -7.43
C TRP A 295 23.79 21.02 -6.54
N GLY A 296 23.69 22.26 -7.02
CA GLY A 296 23.13 23.39 -6.28
C GLY A 296 21.63 23.24 -6.02
N GLU A 297 21.15 23.85 -4.92
CA GLU A 297 19.77 23.67 -4.44
C GLU A 297 18.71 24.00 -5.50
N ALA A 298 18.84 25.15 -6.17
CA ALA A 298 17.91 25.56 -7.22
C ALA A 298 17.85 24.57 -8.40
N LEU A 299 19.00 24.02 -8.80
CA LEU A 299 19.08 23.03 -9.88
C LEU A 299 18.43 21.70 -9.45
N ARG A 300 18.71 21.26 -8.21
CA ARG A 300 18.11 20.06 -7.63
C ARG A 300 16.59 20.17 -7.59
N GLN A 301 16.08 21.27 -7.02
CA GLN A 301 14.64 21.51 -6.90
C GLN A 301 13.95 21.50 -8.27
N ALA A 302 14.45 22.29 -9.23
CA ALA A 302 13.87 22.35 -10.58
C ALA A 302 13.93 21.00 -11.31
N THR A 303 15.03 20.24 -11.14
CA THR A 303 15.17 18.93 -11.78
C THR A 303 14.20 17.90 -11.20
N VAL A 304 14.11 17.81 -9.87
CA VAL A 304 13.25 16.85 -9.19
C VAL A 304 11.78 17.19 -9.42
N GLU A 305 11.41 18.47 -9.36
CA GLU A 305 10.06 18.94 -9.70
C GLU A 305 9.68 18.56 -11.14
N GLY A 306 10.59 18.74 -12.10
CA GLY A 306 10.41 18.29 -13.48
C GLY A 306 10.18 16.78 -13.60
N LEU A 307 10.90 15.95 -12.83
CA LEU A 307 10.69 14.50 -12.77
C LEU A 307 9.32 14.14 -12.19
N VAL A 308 8.92 14.79 -11.09
CA VAL A 308 7.63 14.62 -10.43
C VAL A 308 6.49 14.96 -11.38
N ARG A 309 6.53 16.14 -12.00
CA ARG A 309 5.54 16.60 -12.97
C ARG A 309 5.43 15.63 -14.16
N ALA A 310 6.56 15.23 -14.74
CA ALA A 310 6.58 14.27 -15.85
C ALA A 310 5.94 12.93 -15.46
N ARG A 311 6.16 12.45 -14.22
CA ARG A 311 5.51 11.23 -13.71
C ARG A 311 4.01 11.42 -13.51
N LEU A 312 3.57 12.53 -12.92
CA LEU A 312 2.15 12.80 -12.65
C LEU A 312 1.35 12.90 -13.95
N VAL A 313 1.83 13.70 -14.91
CA VAL A 313 1.22 13.83 -16.25
C VAL A 313 1.25 12.49 -17.00
N GLY A 314 2.38 11.77 -16.95
CA GLY A 314 2.49 10.43 -17.53
C GLY A 314 1.52 9.41 -16.91
N GLY A 315 1.21 9.55 -15.63
CA GLY A 315 0.25 8.73 -14.91
C GLY A 315 -1.18 8.94 -15.42
N VAL A 316 -1.64 10.18 -15.50
CA VAL A 316 -2.99 10.54 -15.99
C VAL A 316 -3.21 10.02 -17.42
N THR A 317 -2.25 10.27 -18.31
CA THR A 317 -2.34 9.80 -19.71
C THR A 317 -2.30 8.28 -19.86
N SER A 318 -1.62 7.58 -18.94
CA SER A 318 -1.58 6.11 -18.93
C SER A 318 -2.90 5.53 -18.44
N THR A 319 -3.49 6.06 -17.37
CA THR A 319 -4.78 5.60 -16.84
C THR A 319 -5.88 5.74 -17.87
N LYS A 320 -5.96 6.90 -18.55
CA LYS A 320 -6.91 7.14 -19.64
C LYS A 320 -6.79 6.09 -20.76
N ARG A 321 -5.57 5.84 -21.24
CA ARG A 321 -5.29 4.83 -22.29
C ARG A 321 -5.59 3.40 -21.85
N VAL A 322 -5.40 3.06 -20.57
CA VAL A 322 -5.72 1.73 -20.04
C VAL A 322 -7.23 1.51 -19.99
N ALA A 323 -7.99 2.51 -19.54
CA ALA A 323 -9.45 2.46 -19.50
C ALA A 323 -10.05 2.34 -20.91
N GLU A 324 -9.63 3.18 -21.85
CA GLU A 324 -10.09 3.16 -23.25
C GLU A 324 -9.86 1.81 -23.95
N GLY A 325 -8.80 1.09 -23.55
CA GLY A 325 -8.41 -0.19 -24.11
C GLY A 325 -9.06 -1.42 -23.49
N LYS A 326 -9.90 -1.30 -22.44
CA LYS A 326 -10.57 -2.46 -21.82
C LYS A 326 -12.01 -2.62 -22.29
N ARG A 327 -12.47 -3.87 -22.37
CA ARG A 327 -13.85 -4.25 -22.68
C ARG A 327 -14.33 -5.33 -21.71
N ILE A 328 -15.61 -5.27 -21.35
CA ILE A 328 -16.35 -6.25 -20.56
C ILE A 328 -17.17 -7.11 -21.52
N PHE A 329 -17.01 -8.42 -21.43
CA PHE A 329 -17.77 -9.40 -22.19
C PHE A 329 -18.61 -10.21 -21.22
N GLU A 330 -19.93 -10.12 -21.37
CA GLU A 330 -20.86 -10.96 -20.62
C GLU A 330 -20.81 -12.40 -21.13
N THR A 331 -20.98 -13.34 -20.20
CA THR A 331 -20.98 -14.78 -20.41
C THR A 331 -22.10 -15.39 -19.56
N GLU A 332 -22.50 -16.62 -19.87
CA GLU A 332 -23.52 -17.33 -19.05
C GLU A 332 -23.09 -17.52 -17.58
N ALA A 333 -21.78 -17.50 -17.30
CA ALA A 333 -21.21 -17.68 -15.97
C ALA A 333 -20.79 -16.36 -15.28
N GLY A 334 -21.12 -15.20 -15.85
CA GLY A 334 -20.71 -13.89 -15.32
C GLY A 334 -20.13 -12.99 -16.42
N PHE A 335 -18.97 -12.38 -16.19
CA PHE A 335 -18.31 -11.55 -17.20
C PHE A 335 -16.80 -11.76 -17.16
N HIS A 336 -16.13 -11.47 -18.28
CA HIS A 336 -14.68 -11.32 -18.29
C HIS A 336 -14.28 -9.97 -18.88
N MET A 337 -13.24 -9.37 -18.30
CA MET A 337 -12.68 -8.10 -18.75
C MET A 337 -11.36 -8.37 -19.45
N THR A 338 -11.21 -7.88 -20.68
CA THR A 338 -9.96 -8.03 -21.44
C THR A 338 -9.58 -6.75 -22.16
N ARG A 339 -8.30 -6.63 -22.50
CA ARG A 339 -7.77 -5.50 -23.27
C ARG A 339 -7.96 -5.77 -24.76
N VAL A 340 -8.60 -4.85 -25.46
CA VAL A 340 -8.75 -4.89 -26.92
C VAL A 340 -7.73 -3.97 -27.60
N PRO A 341 -7.28 -4.30 -28.83
CA PRO A 341 -6.40 -3.42 -29.60
C PRO A 341 -6.99 -2.02 -29.79
N ALA A 342 -6.13 -1.01 -29.81
CA ALA A 342 -6.54 0.37 -30.10
C ALA A 342 -7.16 0.44 -31.51
N GLY A 343 -8.33 1.07 -31.63
CA GLY A 343 -9.08 1.17 -32.89
C GLY A 343 -10.04 0.01 -33.17
N SER A 344 -10.24 -0.92 -32.23
CA SER A 344 -11.29 -1.94 -32.34
C SER A 344 -12.68 -1.27 -32.38
N GLY A 345 -13.45 -1.53 -33.44
CA GLY A 345 -14.75 -0.92 -33.67
C GLY A 345 -15.82 -1.35 -32.65
N MET A 346 -16.84 -0.52 -32.45
CA MET A 346 -18.02 -0.84 -31.64
C MET A 346 -19.03 -1.58 -32.51
N GLY A 347 -19.30 -2.84 -32.19
CA GLY A 347 -20.27 -3.66 -32.91
C GLY A 347 -20.89 -4.73 -32.01
N PRO A 348 -21.97 -5.41 -32.45
CA PRO A 348 -22.55 -6.51 -31.70
C PRO A 348 -21.49 -7.58 -31.39
N GLY A 349 -21.28 -7.90 -30.12
CA GLY A 349 -20.26 -8.86 -29.67
C GLY A 349 -18.86 -8.30 -29.44
N SER A 350 -18.62 -6.99 -29.57
CA SER A 350 -17.29 -6.36 -29.32
C SER A 350 -16.97 -6.09 -27.84
N GLY A 351 -17.84 -6.51 -26.92
CA GLY A 351 -17.78 -6.19 -25.50
C GLY A 351 -18.14 -4.72 -25.20
N MET A 352 -18.62 -4.47 -23.99
CA MET A 352 -18.94 -3.13 -23.49
C MET A 352 -17.66 -2.40 -23.06
N PRO A 353 -17.47 -1.11 -23.34
CA PRO A 353 -16.38 -0.34 -22.74
C PRO A 353 -16.51 -0.37 -21.22
N VAL A 354 -15.38 -0.47 -20.52
CA VAL A 354 -15.38 -0.22 -19.08
C VAL A 354 -15.67 1.27 -18.90
N ALA A 355 -16.90 1.62 -18.56
CA ALA A 355 -17.23 2.96 -18.11
C ALA A 355 -16.46 3.21 -16.82
N MET A 356 -15.67 4.27 -16.76
CA MET A 356 -15.28 4.79 -15.45
C MET A 356 -16.52 5.51 -14.94
N GLU A 357 -17.12 5.03 -13.84
CA GLU A 357 -17.83 5.93 -12.94
C GLU A 357 -16.77 6.90 -12.40
N ARG A 358 -16.59 7.98 -13.14
CA ARG A 358 -16.04 9.23 -12.62
C ARG A 358 -16.97 10.30 -13.13
N ASP A 359 -17.91 10.68 -12.28
CA ASP A 359 -18.71 11.90 -12.42
C ASP A 359 -17.81 13.17 -12.48
N ASP A 360 -16.49 13.06 -12.34
CA ASP A 360 -15.59 14.21 -12.14
C ASP A 360 -14.80 14.69 -13.37
N VAL A 361 -14.73 13.94 -14.49
CA VAL A 361 -13.76 14.29 -15.57
C VAL A 361 -14.38 14.97 -16.80
N GLU A 362 -15.71 14.93 -16.95
CA GLU A 362 -16.39 15.63 -18.05
C GLU A 362 -16.71 17.12 -17.76
N GLY A 363 -16.35 17.63 -16.57
CA GLY A 363 -16.58 19.03 -16.17
C GLY A 363 -15.34 19.89 -15.93
N GLU A 364 -14.16 19.30 -15.68
CA GLU A 364 -12.97 20.08 -15.30
C GLU A 364 -12.34 20.84 -16.47
N SER A 365 -12.22 22.15 -16.32
CA SER A 365 -11.49 23.05 -17.20
C SER A 365 -9.99 22.72 -17.24
N ALA A 366 -9.29 23.20 -18.27
CA ALA A 366 -7.84 23.05 -18.36
C ALA A 366 -7.12 23.74 -17.19
N GLU A 367 -7.69 24.83 -16.66
CA GLU A 367 -7.16 25.56 -15.51
C GLU A 367 -7.28 24.74 -14.21
N GLU A 368 -8.42 24.09 -13.97
CA GLU A 368 -8.60 23.22 -12.79
C GLU A 368 -7.66 22.02 -12.81
N ARG A 369 -7.42 21.42 -14.00
CA ARG A 369 -6.46 20.32 -14.15
C ARG A 369 -5.03 20.73 -13.88
N GLU A 370 -4.65 21.93 -14.34
CA GLU A 370 -3.32 22.47 -14.06
C GLU A 370 -3.18 22.81 -12.56
N ALA A 371 -4.20 23.40 -11.93
CA ALA A 371 -4.21 23.68 -10.50
C ALA A 371 -4.09 22.39 -9.66
N ALA A 372 -4.83 21.33 -10.00
CA ALA A 372 -4.72 20.03 -9.34
C ALA A 372 -3.35 19.37 -9.54
N LEU A 373 -2.74 19.56 -10.71
CA LEU A 373 -1.37 19.11 -10.97
C LEU A 373 -0.35 19.88 -10.11
N GLU A 374 -0.47 21.20 -10.01
CA GLU A 374 0.38 22.03 -9.15
C GLU A 374 0.25 21.63 -7.68
N GLU A 375 -0.97 21.40 -7.20
CA GLU A 375 -1.21 20.93 -5.84
C GLU A 375 -0.56 19.56 -5.59
N ALA A 376 -0.70 18.62 -6.53
CA ALA A 376 -0.09 17.29 -6.44
C ALA A 376 1.45 17.33 -6.52
N VAL A 377 2.02 18.21 -7.34
CA VAL A 377 3.48 18.46 -7.40
C VAL A 377 3.94 19.03 -6.07
N THR A 378 3.27 20.06 -5.54
CA THR A 378 3.59 20.69 -4.25
C THR A 378 3.56 19.66 -3.12
N LYS A 379 2.46 18.91 -2.97
CA LYS A 379 2.32 17.85 -1.96
C LYS A 379 3.47 16.84 -2.05
N ARG A 380 3.84 16.42 -3.26
CA ARG A 380 4.93 15.47 -3.47
C ARG A 380 6.30 16.05 -3.14
N MET A 381 6.57 17.32 -3.45
CA MET A 381 7.84 17.98 -3.12
C MET A 381 8.02 18.12 -1.61
N ASP A 382 6.95 18.37 -0.86
CA ASP A 382 6.97 18.37 0.60
C ASP A 382 7.28 16.98 1.18
N GLU A 383 6.61 15.93 0.68
CA GLU A 383 6.90 14.53 1.06
C GLU A 383 8.35 14.13 0.75
N LEU A 384 8.86 14.53 -0.42
CA LEU A 384 10.21 14.25 -0.88
C LEU A 384 11.26 14.77 0.09
N SER A 385 11.07 15.96 0.66
CA SER A 385 12.02 16.55 1.60
C SER A 385 12.24 15.67 2.84
N ALA A 386 11.16 15.12 3.40
CA ALA A 386 11.24 14.20 4.53
C ALA A 386 11.90 12.85 4.14
N LEU A 387 11.62 12.35 2.93
CA LEU A 387 12.21 11.11 2.42
C LEU A 387 13.70 11.25 2.08
N VAL A 388 14.12 12.41 1.56
CA VAL A 388 15.53 12.73 1.31
C VAL A 388 16.32 12.75 2.61
N ALA A 389 15.81 13.45 3.63
CA ALA A 389 16.43 13.46 4.96
C ALA A 389 16.45 12.07 5.61
N TYR A 390 15.53 11.19 5.26
CA TYR A 390 15.53 9.79 5.67
C TYR A 390 16.63 8.99 4.95
N VAL A 391 16.73 9.09 3.62
CA VAL A 391 17.79 8.41 2.83
C VAL A 391 19.18 8.86 3.24
N GLN A 392 19.39 10.15 3.47
CA GLN A 392 20.68 10.69 3.91
C GLN A 392 21.12 10.17 5.29
N ARG A 393 20.19 9.63 6.11
CA ARG A 393 20.52 8.95 7.37
C ARG A 393 20.85 7.47 7.18
N LEU A 394 20.51 6.89 6.03
CA LEU A 394 20.82 5.49 5.69
C LEU A 394 22.15 5.34 4.93
N LEU A 395 22.55 6.36 4.18
CA LEU A 395 23.86 6.49 3.54
C LEU A 395 24.92 6.88 4.58
#